data_AF-A0A967ALC5-F1
#
_entry.id   AF-A0A967ALC5-F1
#
_cell.length_a   1.000
_cell.length_b   1.000
_cell.length_c   1.000
_cell.angle_alpha   90.00
_cell.angle_beta   90.00
_cell.angle_gamma   90.00
#
_symmetry.space_group_name_H-M   'P 1'
#
loop_
_entity.id
_entity.type
_entity.pdbx_description
1 polymer ?
#
loop_
_entity_poly.entity_id
_entity_poly.type
_entity_poly.pdbx_seq_one_letter_code
_entity_poly.pdbx_strand_id
1 'polypeptide(L)'
;MTYRILYTEEAVRRIHKLDKTVKERVSKAVVRLSEDPELGKRLTGLLSDRWSYRVGDWRILYKVRRKEVVILVLTVGHRSDVYGS
;
A
#
# COMPACT_ATOMS: atom_id res chain seq x y z
N MET A 1 3.76 -3.24 18.12
CA MET A 1 3.71 -4.59 17.52
C MET A 1 3.82 -4.39 16.02
N THR A 2 4.81 -5.00 15.35
CA THR A 2 5.07 -4.73 13.92
C THR A 2 4.44 -5.84 13.07
N TYR A 3 3.65 -5.45 12.08
CA TYR A 3 3.05 -6.35 11.09
C TYR A 3 4.12 -6.86 10.12
N ARG A 4 4.02 -8.13 9.71
CA ARG A 4 4.82 -8.66 8.62
C ARG A 4 4.33 -8.08 7.29
N ILE A 5 5.26 -7.70 6.42
CA ILE A 5 4.94 -7.14 5.11
C ILE A 5 4.96 -8.26 4.07
N LEU A 6 3.87 -8.40 3.31
CA LEU A 6 3.78 -9.24 2.12
C LEU A 6 3.38 -8.39 0.91
N TYR A 7 3.80 -8.81 -0.27
CA TYR A 7 3.47 -8.15 -1.53
C TYR A 7 2.77 -9.15 -2.46
N THR A 8 1.73 -8.70 -3.15
CA THR A 8 1.19 -9.43 -4.31
C THR A 8 2.14 -9.30 -5.50
N GLU A 9 2.02 -10.21 -6.47
CA GLU A 9 2.77 -10.13 -7.72
C GLU A 9 2.54 -8.80 -8.45
N GLU A 10 1.29 -8.30 -8.44
CA GLU A 10 0.97 -7.00 -9.06
C GLU A 10 1.67 -5.83 -8.35
N ALA A 11 1.72 -5.84 -7.00
CA ALA A 11 2.47 -4.83 -6.26
C ALA A 11 3.96 -4.88 -6.62
N VAL A 12 4.55 -6.07 -6.66
CA VAL A 12 5.95 -6.25 -7.06
C VAL A 12 6.19 -5.71 -8.47
N ARG A 13 5.36 -6.08 -9.45
CA ARG A 13 5.47 -5.58 -10.85
C ARG A 13 5.37 -4.07 -10.93
N ARG A 14 4.39 -3.47 -10.24
CA ARG A 14 4.17 -2.01 -10.25
C ARG A 14 5.34 -1.28 -9.60
N ILE A 15 5.78 -1.73 -8.44
CA ILE A 15 6.94 -1.16 -7.73
C ILE A 15 8.19 -1.22 -8.60
N HIS A 16 8.44 -2.33 -9.31
CA HIS A 16 9.60 -2.45 -10.20
C HIS A 16 9.65 -1.39 -11.31
N LYS A 17 8.49 -0.92 -11.79
CA LYS A 17 8.39 0.11 -12.84
C LYS A 17 8.57 1.55 -12.31
N LEU A 18 8.58 1.75 -11.00
CA LEU A 18 8.76 3.07 -10.40
C LEU A 18 10.23 3.53 -10.53
N ASP A 19 10.42 4.84 -10.61
CA ASP A 19 11.76 5.43 -10.50
C ASP A 19 12.33 5.19 -9.09
N LYS A 20 13.66 5.34 -8.97
CA LYS A 20 14.40 5.06 -7.74
C LYS A 20 13.88 5.88 -6.55
N THR A 21 13.60 7.16 -6.76
CA THR A 21 13.14 8.07 -5.71
C THR A 21 11.77 7.65 -5.18
N VAL A 22 10.85 7.26 -6.06
CA VAL A 22 9.52 6.78 -5.66
C VAL A 22 9.63 5.42 -4.97
N LYS A 23 10.46 4.48 -5.45
CA LYS A 23 10.70 3.19 -4.77
C LYS A 23 11.14 3.38 -3.32
N GLU A 24 12.10 4.27 -3.08
CA GLU A 24 12.59 4.55 -1.73
C GLU A 24 11.49 5.14 -0.83
N ARG A 25 10.68 6.06 -1.35
CA ARG A 25 9.54 6.64 -0.62
C ARG A 25 8.49 5.59 -0.29
N VAL A 26 8.17 4.71 -1.24
CA VAL A 26 7.23 3.60 -1.05
C VAL A 26 7.75 2.62 -0.01
N SER A 27 9.03 2.23 -0.08
CA SER A 27 9.65 1.33 0.90
C SER A 27 9.54 1.89 2.32
N LYS A 28 9.94 3.14 2.53
CA LYS A 28 9.81 3.84 3.82
C LYS A 28 8.36 3.89 4.29
N ALA A 29 7.41 4.17 3.40
CA ALA A 29 6.00 4.19 3.72
C ALA A 29 5.47 2.81 4.16
N VAL A 30 5.85 1.73 3.48
CA VAL A 30 5.41 0.37 3.85
C VAL A 30 5.95 -0.05 5.21
N VAL A 31 7.20 0.33 5.55
CA VAL A 31 7.75 0.10 6.89
C VAL A 31 6.92 0.83 7.95
N ARG A 32 6.61 2.12 7.75
CA ARG A 32 5.77 2.88 8.70
C ARG A 32 4.37 2.28 8.83
N LEU A 33 3.77 1.85 7.73
CA LEU A 33 2.49 1.15 7.75
C LEU A 33 2.57 -0.16 8.53
N SER A 34 3.69 -0.88 8.45
CA SER A 34 3.87 -2.11 9.22
C SER A 34 3.90 -1.87 10.74
N GLU A 35 4.30 -0.69 11.18
CA GLU A 35 4.28 -0.29 12.59
C GLU A 35 2.89 0.20 13.00
N ASP A 36 2.26 1.00 12.14
CA ASP A 36 0.91 1.52 12.32
C ASP A 36 0.10 1.46 10.99
N PRO A 37 -0.71 0.40 10.82
CA PRO A 37 -1.53 0.25 9.62
C PRO A 37 -2.64 1.30 9.50
N GLU A 38 -2.97 2.05 10.55
CA GLU A 38 -4.06 3.03 10.58
C GLU A 38 -3.64 4.41 10.06
N LEU A 39 -2.35 4.61 9.75
CA LEU A 39 -1.86 5.78 9.04
C LEU A 39 -2.49 5.94 7.65
N GLY A 40 -2.96 4.84 7.04
CA GLY A 40 -3.73 4.88 5.82
C GLY A 40 -5.22 5.06 6.07
N LYS A 41 -5.96 5.41 5.01
CA LYS A 41 -7.41 5.54 5.06
C LYS A 41 -8.05 4.24 4.63
N ARG A 42 -8.94 3.71 5.47
CA ARG A 42 -9.82 2.60 5.09
C ARG A 42 -10.73 3.06 3.94
N LEU A 43 -10.83 2.27 2.89
CA LEU A 43 -11.74 2.54 1.79
C LEU A 43 -13.18 2.19 2.20
N THR A 44 -14.16 2.66 1.43
CA THR A 44 -15.58 2.48 1.70
C THR A 44 -16.26 1.64 0.61
N GLY A 45 -17.51 1.23 0.86
CA GLY A 45 -18.29 0.42 -0.08
C GLY A 45 -17.71 -0.97 -0.32
N LEU A 46 -17.70 -1.40 -1.58
CA LEU A 46 -17.20 -2.72 -2.01
C LEU A 46 -15.70 -2.94 -1.74
N LEU A 47 -14.96 -1.88 -1.42
CA LEU A 47 -13.51 -1.93 -1.13
C LEU A 47 -13.21 -1.77 0.36
N SER A 48 -14.20 -1.91 1.24
CA SER A 48 -14.04 -1.69 2.69
C SER A 48 -13.07 -2.64 3.40
N ASP A 49 -12.61 -3.68 2.73
CA ASP A 49 -11.54 -4.57 3.19
C ASP A 49 -10.12 -4.06 2.85
N ARG A 50 -10.01 -2.92 2.16
CA ARG A 50 -8.75 -2.31 1.70
C ARG A 50 -8.50 -0.96 2.35
N TRP A 51 -7.23 -0.60 2.36
CA TRP A 51 -6.70 0.64 2.87
C TRP A 51 -5.86 1.33 1.80
N SER A 52 -5.77 2.65 1.90
CA SER A 52 -5.05 3.50 0.97
C SER A 52 -4.16 4.48 1.72
N TYR A 53 -2.86 4.46 1.42
CA TYR A 53 -1.89 5.41 1.98
C TYR A 53 -1.26 6.25 0.87
N ARG A 54 -1.20 7.57 1.09
CA ARG A 54 -0.66 8.51 0.10
C ARG A 54 0.85 8.70 0.29
N VAL A 55 1.60 8.58 -0.81
CA VAL A 55 3.05 8.81 -0.87
C VAL A 55 3.33 9.80 -2.01
N GLY A 56 3.25 11.10 -1.71
CA GLY A 56 3.33 12.15 -2.74
C GLY A 56 2.18 12.03 -3.75
N ASP A 57 2.52 11.79 -5.01
CA ASP A 57 1.57 11.55 -6.10
C ASP A 57 1.24 10.07 -6.32
N TRP A 58 1.74 9.17 -5.47
CA TRP A 58 1.45 7.74 -5.51
C TRP A 58 0.54 7.33 -4.35
N ARG A 59 -0.15 6.20 -4.52
CA ARG A 59 -0.93 5.54 -3.47
C ARG A 59 -0.53 4.09 -3.34
N ILE A 60 -0.42 3.63 -2.10
CA ILE A 60 -0.25 2.23 -1.73
C ILE A 60 -1.64 1.71 -1.34
N LEU A 61 -2.13 0.71 -2.07
CA LEU A 61 -3.33 -0.04 -1.68
C LEU A 61 -2.91 -1.29 -0.94
N TYR A 62 -3.47 -1.53 0.24
CA TYR A 62 -3.09 -2.66 1.09
C TYR A 62 -4.28 -3.22 1.88
N LYS A 63 -4.09 -4.40 2.46
CA LYS A 63 -5.01 -5.00 3.45
C LYS A 63 -4.30 -5.21 4.76
N VAL A 64 -5.05 -5.05 5.85
CA VAL A 64 -4.57 -5.34 7.21
C VAL A 64 -5.21 -6.63 7.68
N ARG A 65 -4.44 -7.72 7.71
CA ARG A 65 -4.89 -9.02 8.22
C ARG A 65 -4.52 -9.12 9.69
N ARG A 66 -5.38 -8.59 10.56
CA ARG A 66 -5.10 -8.48 12.02
C ARG A 66 -4.84 -9.83 12.68
N LYS A 67 -5.58 -10.89 12.28
CA LYS A 67 -5.40 -12.26 12.82
C LYS A 67 -4.03 -12.86 12.49
N GLU A 68 -3.49 -12.53 11.31
CA GLU A 68 -2.20 -13.04 10.83
C GLU A 68 -1.03 -12.09 11.16
N VAL A 69 -1.31 -10.89 11.70
CA VAL A 69 -0.34 -9.81 11.90
C VAL A 69 0.40 -9.48 10.59
N VAL A 70 -0.35 -9.38 9.48
CA VAL A 70 0.19 -9.12 8.14
C VAL A 70 -0.39 -7.84 7.53
N ILE A 71 0.46 -7.03 6.91
CA ILE A 71 0.07 -6.08 5.87
C ILE A 71 0.35 -6.70 4.51
N LEU A 72 -0.69 -6.82 3.69
CA LEU A 72 -0.58 -7.27 2.32
C LEU A 72 -0.68 -6.08 1.38
N VAL A 73 0.43 -5.67 0.78
CA VAL A 73 0.49 -4.63 -0.25
C VAL A 73 -0.09 -5.20 -1.54
N LEU A 74 -1.22 -4.66 -1.98
CA LEU A 74 -1.97 -5.13 -3.14
C LEU A 74 -1.48 -4.52 -4.45
N THR A 75 -1.17 -3.21 -4.43
CA THR A 75 -0.64 -2.48 -5.59
C THR A 75 -0.12 -1.11 -5.19
N VAL A 76 0.69 -0.50 -6.06
CA VAL A 76 1.13 0.89 -5.96
C VAL A 76 0.79 1.59 -7.27
N GLY A 77 0.07 2.71 -7.22
CA GLY A 77 -0.42 3.40 -8.40
C GLY A 77 -0.35 4.91 -8.27
N HIS A 78 -0.26 5.60 -9.41
CA HIS A 78 -0.25 7.06 -9.42
C HIS A 78 -1.65 7.59 -9.07
N ARG A 79 -1.73 8.79 -8.47
CA ARG A 79 -2.99 9.38 -7.99
C ARG A 79 -4.03 9.57 -9.10
N SER A 80 -3.58 9.72 -10.34
CA SER A 80 -4.40 9.87 -11.55
C SER A 80 -4.87 8.53 -12.12
N ASP A 81 -4.22 7.43 -11.74
CA ASP A 81 -4.51 6.07 -12.24
C ASP A 81 -5.50 5.34 -11.32
N VAL A 82 -5.61 5.77 -10.05
CA VAL A 82 -6.43 5.11 -9.01
C VAL A 82 -7.93 5.47 -9.06
N TYR A 83 -8.34 6.42 -9.93
CA TYR A 83 -9.75 6.76 -10.17
C TYR A 83 -10.13 6.72 -11.67
N GLY A 84 -9.31 6.09 -12.52
CA GLY A 84 -9.42 6.18 -13.97
C GLY A 84 -9.72 4.86 -14.67
N SER A 85 -10.83 4.20 -14.33
CA SER A 85 -11.78 3.46 -15.20
C SER A 85 -12.78 2.65 -14.37
#